data_AF-A0A7W1B788-F1
#
_entry.id   AF-A0A7W1B788-F1
#
_cell.length_a   1.000
_cell.length_b   1.000
_cell.length_c   1.000
_cell.angle_alpha   90.00
_cell.angle_beta   90.00
_cell.angle_gamma   90.00
#
_symmetry.space_group_name_H-M   'P 1'
#
loop_
_entity.id
_entity.type
_entity.pdbx_description
1 polymer ?
#
loop_
_entity_poly.entity_id
_entity_poly.type
_entity_poly.pdbx_seq_one_letter_code
_entity_poly.pdbx_strand_id
1 'polypeptide(L)' 'DMDFAVNEECFEYAECDALAPFIAANKPVWNTEYTDGDLATKGATVCPGAIALDFDTLIKHLDLGAERHTCR' A
#
# COMPACT_ATOMS: atom_id res chain seq x y z
N ASP A 1 -9.55 -5.44 -19.82
CA ASP A 1 -9.88 -4.64 -18.63
C ASP A 1 -9.12 -5.23 -17.46
N MET A 2 -8.74 -4.43 -16.47
CA MET A 2 -8.08 -4.89 -15.24
C MET A 2 -9.08 -4.88 -14.09
N ASP A 3 -9.01 -5.85 -13.18
CA ASP A 3 -9.93 -5.94 -12.04
C ASP A 3 -9.44 -5.17 -10.82
N PHE A 4 -8.13 -4.97 -10.70
CA PHE A 4 -7.43 -4.32 -9.58
C PHE A 4 -6.02 -3.90 -10.01
N ALA A 5 -5.33 -3.15 -9.14
CA ALA A 5 -3.88 -2.91 -9.24
C ALA A 5 -3.16 -3.53 -8.04
N VAL A 6 -2.00 -4.16 -8.29
CA VAL A 6 -1.00 -4.41 -7.25
C VAL A 6 0.11 -3.40 -7.46
N ASN A 7 0.50 -2.71 -6.40
CA ASN A 7 1.57 -1.73 -6.43
C ASN A 7 2.57 -1.98 -5.30
N GLU A 8 3.83 -1.66 -5.56
CA GLU A 8 4.91 -1.66 -4.57
C GLU A 8 5.41 -0.22 -4.42
N GLU A 9 5.48 0.27 -3.18
CA GLU A 9 6.19 1.48 -2.76
C GLU A 9 5.68 2.83 -3.31
N CYS A 10 4.37 3.00 -3.57
CA CYS A 10 3.89 4.30 -4.08
C CYS A 10 4.09 5.43 -3.07
N PHE A 11 4.08 5.17 -1.76
CA PHE A 11 4.32 6.20 -0.76
C PHE A 11 5.80 6.58 -0.68
N GLU A 12 6.71 5.62 -0.86
CA GLU A 12 8.15 5.86 -0.90
C GLU A 12 8.54 6.76 -2.08
N TYR A 13 7.98 6.49 -3.27
CA TYR A 13 8.34 7.21 -4.50
C TYR A 13 7.38 8.36 -4.86
N ALA A 14 6.37 8.62 -4.04
CA ALA A 14 5.32 9.62 -4.29
C ALA A 14 4.56 9.41 -5.61
N GLU A 15 4.19 8.15 -5.88
CA GLU A 15 3.56 7.72 -7.14
C GLU A 15 2.08 7.29 -6.96
N CYS A 16 1.51 7.42 -5.76
CA CYS A 16 0.17 6.89 -5.47
C CYS A 16 -0.95 7.48 -6.35
N ASP A 17 -0.77 8.72 -6.84
CA ASP A 17 -1.72 9.38 -7.75
C ASP A 17 -1.89 8.64 -9.08
N ALA A 18 -0.87 7.89 -9.52
CA ALA A 18 -0.95 7.08 -10.74
C ALA A 18 -1.99 5.94 -10.63
N LEU A 19 -2.38 5.57 -9.41
CA LEU A 19 -3.32 4.49 -9.13
C LEU A 19 -4.76 4.99 -8.93
N ALA A 20 -4.98 6.31 -8.86
CA ALA A 20 -6.29 6.94 -8.73
C ALA A 20 -7.34 6.45 -9.77
N PRO A 21 -6.98 6.11 -11.04
CA PRO A 21 -7.94 5.57 -11.99
C PRO A 21 -8.62 4.26 -11.54
N PHE A 22 -7.95 3.42 -10.75
CA PHE A 22 -8.57 2.19 -10.22
C PHE A 22 -9.64 2.50 -9.19
N ILE A 23 -9.35 3.38 -8.23
CA ILE A 23 -10.32 3.81 -7.22
C ILE A 23 -11.49 4.56 -7.86
N ALA A 24 -11.23 5.44 -8.83
CA ALA A 24 -12.28 6.14 -9.58
C ALA A 24 -13.21 5.18 -10.34
N ALA A 25 -12.70 4.01 -10.74
CA ALA A 25 -13.46 2.94 -11.36
C ALA A 25 -14.07 1.94 -10.34
N ASN A 26 -13.99 2.22 -9.04
CA ASN A 26 -14.42 1.35 -7.95
C ASN A 26 -13.73 -0.03 -8.00
N LYS A 27 -12.41 -0.02 -8.28
CA LYS A 27 -11.56 -1.21 -8.37
C LYS A 27 -10.48 -1.16 -7.28
N PRO A 28 -10.15 -2.30 -6.63
CA PRO A 28 -9.18 -2.31 -5.53
C PRO A 28 -7.76 -1.92 -5.97
N VAL A 29 -7.04 -1.31 -5.04
CA VAL A 29 -5.59 -1.11 -5.12
C VAL A 29 -4.95 -1.80 -3.93
N TRP A 30 -4.13 -2.81 -4.21
CA TRP A 30 -3.37 -3.58 -3.25
C TRP A 30 -1.96 -3.03 -3.21
N ASN A 31 -1.64 -2.18 -2.24
CA ASN A 31 -0.33 -1.56 -2.14
C ASN A 31 0.55 -2.32 -1.12
N THR A 32 1.85 -2.42 -1.38
CA THR A 32 2.82 -2.91 -0.40
C THR A 32 3.92 -1.88 -0.19
N GLU A 33 4.19 -1.52 1.06
CA GLU A 33 5.34 -0.69 1.45
C GLU A 33 6.36 -1.52 2.23
N TYR A 34 7.64 -1.25 2.01
CA TYR A 34 8.72 -1.99 2.67
C TYR A 34 9.41 -1.20 3.78
N THR A 35 9.96 -1.93 4.74
CA THR A 35 10.88 -1.41 5.76
C THR A 35 11.80 -2.51 6.26
N ASP A 36 13.04 -2.16 6.59
CA ASP A 36 13.97 -3.02 7.33
C ASP A 36 13.79 -2.91 8.86
N GLY A 37 12.94 -1.98 9.30
CA GLY A 37 12.62 -1.72 10.70
C GLY A 37 11.31 -2.36 11.16
N ASP A 38 10.79 -1.86 12.28
CA ASP A 38 9.50 -2.30 12.83
C ASP A 38 8.34 -1.96 11.88
N LEU A 39 7.52 -2.97 11.55
CA LEU A 39 6.41 -2.84 10.60
C LEU A 39 5.32 -1.89 11.12
N ALA A 40 5.04 -1.90 12.42
CA ALA A 40 4.02 -1.03 13.01
C ALA A 40 4.44 0.44 12.95
N THR A 41 5.73 0.71 13.09
CA THR A 41 6.30 2.07 12.99
C THR A 41 6.16 2.63 11.58
N LYS A 42 6.51 1.86 10.52
CA LYS A 42 6.24 2.29 9.13
C LYS A 42 4.73 2.36 8.86
N GLY A 43 3.95 1.43 9.40
CA GLY A 43 2.48 1.45 9.34
C GLY A 43 1.87 2.74 9.90
N ALA A 44 2.35 3.23 11.04
CA ALA A 44 1.88 4.49 11.63
C ALA A 44 2.10 5.71 10.71
N THR A 45 3.07 5.64 9.79
CA THR A 45 3.34 6.71 8.81
C THR A 45 2.56 6.54 7.49
N VAL A 46 2.36 5.31 7.03
CA VAL A 46 1.75 4.99 5.73
C VAL A 46 0.23 4.84 5.83
N CYS A 47 -0.26 4.12 6.84
CA CYS A 47 -1.67 3.70 6.90
C CYS A 47 -2.67 4.87 6.81
N PRO A 48 -2.46 6.05 7.46
CA PRO A 48 -3.39 7.16 7.32
C PRO A 48 -3.58 7.64 5.88
N GLY A 49 -2.50 7.70 5.10
CA GLY A 49 -2.54 8.06 3.69
C GLY A 49 -3.20 6.99 2.83
N ALA A 50 -2.84 5.72 3.06
CA ALA A 50 -3.43 4.58 2.34
C ALA A 50 -4.95 4.50 2.54
N ILE A 51 -5.41 4.66 3.78
CA ILE A 51 -6.83 4.65 4.13
C ILE A 51 -7.56 5.82 3.45
N ALA A 52 -6.95 7.01 3.41
CA ALA A 52 -7.54 8.19 2.77
C ALA A 52 -7.66 8.03 1.25
N LEU A 53 -6.78 7.23 0.62
CA LEU A 53 -6.80 6.90 -0.80
C LEU A 53 -7.69 5.67 -1.13
N ASP A 54 -8.29 5.02 -0.13
CA ASP A 54 -9.06 3.77 -0.29
C ASP A 54 -8.23 2.59 -0.83
N PHE A 55 -6.95 2.51 -0.43
CA PHE A 55 -6.06 1.40 -0.77
C PHE A 55 -6.04 0.35 0.36
N ASP A 56 -5.99 -0.93 -0.01
CA ASP A 56 -5.68 -2.04 0.89
C ASP A 56 -4.15 -2.20 0.93
N THR A 57 -3.50 -1.77 2.03
CA THR A 57 -2.03 -1.67 2.09
C THR A 57 -1.41 -2.64 3.10
N LEU A 58 -0.35 -3.33 2.69
CA LEU A 58 0.51 -4.11 3.57
C LEU A 58 1.85 -3.43 3.80
N ILE A 59 2.32 -3.45 5.05
CA ILE A 59 3.71 -3.14 5.38
C ILE A 59 4.47 -4.44 5.58
N LYS A 60 5.62 -4.55 4.91
CA LYS A 60 6.37 -5.81 4.77
C LYS A 60 7.87 -5.58 4.92
N HIS A 61 8.59 -6.66 5.24
CA HIS A 61 10.00 -6.75 4.88
C HIS A 61 10.13 -7.13 3.41
N LEU A 62 11.25 -6.75 2.78
CA LEU A 62 11.48 -6.95 1.34
C LEU A 62 11.54 -8.43 0.93
N ASP A 63 11.89 -9.32 1.86
CA ASP A 63 11.92 -10.77 1.63
C ASP A 63 10.52 -11.41 1.51
N LEU A 64 9.46 -10.63 1.75
CA LEU A 64 8.07 -11.03 1.72
C LEU A 64 7.75 -12.23 2.64
N GLY A 65 8.46 -12.34 3.77
CA GLY A 65 8.23 -13.36 4.80
C GLY A 65 6.81 -13.33 5.41
N ALA A 66 6.52 -14.17 6.40
CA ALA A 66 5.14 -14.27 6.93
C ALA A 66 4.66 -13.00 7.67
N GLU A 67 5.59 -12.28 8.30
CA GLU A 67 5.31 -11.09 9.11
C GLU A 67 4.76 -9.95 8.26
N ARG A 68 3.75 -9.25 8.77
CA ARG A 68 3.08 -8.15 8.08
C ARG A 68 2.38 -7.23 9.07
N HIS A 69 2.26 -5.96 8.71
CA HIS A 69 1.29 -5.03 9.32
C HIS A 69 0.27 -4.63 8.26
N THR A 70 -1.01 -4.59 8.62
CA THR A 70 -2.13 -4.40 7.68
C THR A 70 -2.77 -3.03 7.87
N CYS A 71 -2.91 -2.26 6.79
CA CYS A 71 -3.69 -1.04 6.73
C CYS A 71 -4.97 -1.32 5.95
N ARG A 72 -6.10 -1.43 6.67
CA ARG A 72 -7.44 -1.74 6.15
C ARG A 72 -7.58 -3.10 5.46
#